data_AF-A0A662JW53-F1
#
_entry.id   AF-A0A662JW53-F1
#
_cell.length_a   1.000
_cell.length_b   1.000
_cell.length_c   1.000
_cell.angle_alpha   90.00
_cell.angle_beta   90.00
_cell.angle_gamma   90.00
#
_symmetry.space_group_name_H-M   'P 1'
#
loop_
_entity.id
_entity.type
_entity.pdbx_description
1 polymer ?
#
loop_
_entity_poly.entity_id
_entity_poly.type
_entity_poly.pdbx_seq_one_letter_code
_entity_poly.pdbx_strand_id
1 'polypeptide(L)'
;MKRMGRKTLLLGVCLVILGLMSTPYSSYSSASSYKHDENQEMLTFSQVFSPPEVVEDEQGYLSIGVSEANTALVFPGEPKLPVFSKTIELPIGSKIKSVNVVTSSCENLVVSKTVEPVPLPQSYGMSGMPKGGVNTEIYENNRFYPPTLFSYHTGAGVDSEGNHVLYLSLQIYPVRYNPVRNVLKYTQKVDVSISYQAPSSLSTLNKKTSVCDLVI
;
A
#
# COMPACT_ATOMS: atom_id res chain seq x y z
N MET A 1 32.61 64.90 21.62
CA MET A 1 33.62 63.94 21.13
C MET A 1 33.78 62.80 22.15
N LYS A 2 33.07 61.68 22.02
CA LYS A 2 33.43 60.40 22.67
C LYS A 2 32.74 59.23 21.95
N ARG A 3 33.56 58.26 21.57
CA ARG A 3 33.29 57.08 20.73
C ARG A 3 32.29 56.08 21.35
N MET A 4 31.37 55.62 20.50
CA MET A 4 31.15 54.24 20.06
C MET A 4 31.55 53.07 20.99
N GLY A 5 30.59 52.19 21.28
CA GLY A 5 30.81 50.84 21.77
C GLY A 5 29.74 49.88 21.24
N ARG A 6 30.08 49.13 20.18
CA ARG A 6 29.30 47.99 19.67
C ARG A 6 29.47 46.79 20.62
N LYS A 7 28.38 46.13 20.97
CA LYS A 7 28.37 44.87 21.72
C LYS A 7 28.47 43.71 20.73
N THR A 8 29.59 42.99 20.73
CA THR A 8 29.75 41.70 20.04
C THR A 8 29.45 40.55 21.01
N LEU A 9 28.53 39.69 20.58
CA LEU A 9 28.05 38.49 21.27
C LEU A 9 29.10 37.37 21.12
N LEU A 10 29.58 36.82 22.24
CA LEU A 10 30.58 35.75 22.30
C LEU A 10 29.96 34.38 21.97
N LEU A 11 30.54 33.70 20.98
CA LEU A 11 30.37 32.28 20.69
C LEU A 11 31.16 31.47 21.74
N GLY A 12 30.48 30.66 22.54
CA GLY A 12 31.11 29.79 23.54
C GLY A 12 31.65 28.51 22.88
N VAL A 13 32.98 28.44 22.74
CA VAL A 13 33.73 27.22 22.43
C VAL A 13 33.96 26.46 23.74
N CYS A 14 33.40 25.25 23.88
CA CYS A 14 33.61 24.39 25.04
C CYS A 14 34.61 23.29 24.67
N LEU A 15 35.90 23.56 24.89
CA LEU A 15 36.99 22.57 24.88
C LEU A 15 37.22 22.12 26.32
N VAL A 16 36.78 20.90 26.68
CA VAL A 16 37.18 20.25 27.94
C VAL A 16 37.76 18.86 27.65
N ILE A 17 39.08 18.88 27.50
CA ILE A 17 40.14 17.98 27.96
C ILE A 17 39.78 16.55 28.46
N LEU A 18 40.57 15.62 27.89
CA LEU A 18 40.75 14.20 28.16
C LEU A 18 40.86 13.79 29.64
N GLY A 19 40.18 12.69 29.98
CA GLY A 19 40.46 11.86 31.15
C GLY A 19 40.51 10.38 30.75
N LEU A 20 41.72 9.84 30.64
CA LEU A 20 42.01 8.40 30.51
C LEU A 20 41.74 7.72 31.85
N MET A 21 40.69 6.91 31.95
CA MET A 21 40.52 5.91 33.02
C MET A 21 39.98 4.62 32.41
N SER A 22 40.87 3.66 32.21
CA SER A 22 40.57 2.32 31.70
C SER A 22 39.86 1.50 32.77
N THR A 23 38.57 1.27 32.58
CA THR A 23 37.84 0.15 33.21
C THR A 23 37.36 -0.76 32.10
N PRO A 24 37.54 -2.09 32.21
CA PRO A 24 37.05 -3.02 31.21
C PRO A 24 35.53 -3.08 31.29
N TYR A 25 34.85 -2.25 30.50
CA TYR A 25 33.46 -2.49 30.14
C TYR A 25 33.44 -3.81 29.37
N SER A 26 32.92 -4.85 30.01
CA SER A 26 32.51 -6.08 29.34
C SER A 26 31.41 -5.71 28.35
N SER A 27 31.79 -5.53 27.09
CA SER A 27 30.85 -5.37 25.99
C SER A 27 30.05 -6.66 25.84
N TYR A 28 28.77 -6.63 26.21
CA TYR A 28 27.79 -7.55 25.63
C TYR A 28 27.63 -7.19 24.16
N SER A 29 28.55 -7.65 23.31
CA SER A 29 28.26 -7.74 21.87
C SER A 29 27.38 -8.97 21.69
N SER A 30 26.07 -8.78 21.84
CA SER A 30 25.11 -9.63 21.15
C SER A 30 25.31 -9.36 19.66
N ALA A 31 26.28 -10.03 19.06
CA ALA A 31 26.34 -10.21 17.62
C ALA A 31 25.12 -11.06 17.26
N SER A 32 23.97 -10.41 17.10
CA SER A 32 22.93 -10.98 16.26
C SER A 32 23.58 -11.13 14.90
N SER A 33 23.94 -12.36 14.56
CA SER A 33 24.28 -12.74 13.21
C SER A 33 23.04 -12.48 12.35
N TYR A 34 22.91 -11.25 11.87
CA TYR A 34 22.09 -10.98 10.70
C TYR A 34 22.80 -11.70 9.58
N LYS A 35 22.33 -12.92 9.28
CA LYS A 35 22.69 -13.59 8.03
C LYS A 35 22.26 -12.64 6.93
N HIS A 36 23.22 -11.99 6.31
CA HIS A 36 23.00 -11.30 5.04
C HIS A 36 22.69 -12.39 4.02
N ASP A 37 21.41 -12.58 3.74
CA ASP A 37 20.94 -13.52 2.72
C ASP A 37 21.25 -12.86 1.37
N GLU A 38 22.33 -13.30 0.71
CA GLU A 38 22.98 -12.69 -0.45
C GLU A 38 22.09 -12.57 -1.71
N ASN A 39 20.77 -12.85 -1.62
CA ASN A 39 19.84 -12.77 -2.75
C ASN A 39 18.52 -12.04 -2.41
N GLN A 40 18.53 -11.16 -1.40
CA GLN A 40 17.38 -10.30 -1.11
C GLN A 40 17.43 -9.02 -1.94
N GLU A 41 16.38 -8.82 -2.73
CA GLU A 41 16.17 -7.62 -3.54
C GLU A 41 15.06 -6.76 -2.91
N MET A 42 15.11 -5.45 -3.20
CA MET A 42 14.14 -4.49 -2.72
C MET A 42 13.67 -3.58 -3.86
N LEU A 43 12.36 -3.56 -4.08
CA LEU A 43 11.70 -2.64 -4.99
C LEU A 43 10.98 -1.56 -4.19
N THR A 44 11.18 -0.29 -4.55
CA THR A 44 10.53 0.85 -3.89
C THR A 44 9.86 1.77 -4.89
N PHE A 45 8.71 2.33 -4.54
CA PHE A 45 8.10 3.43 -5.28
C PHE A 45 7.22 4.28 -4.37
N SER A 46 6.94 5.50 -4.79
CA SER A 46 5.98 6.40 -4.15
C SER A 46 4.79 6.64 -5.05
N GLN A 47 3.61 6.85 -4.46
CA GLN A 47 2.42 7.30 -5.16
C GLN A 47 1.83 8.49 -4.41
N VAL A 48 1.49 9.55 -5.16
CA VAL A 48 0.81 10.74 -4.65
C VAL A 48 -0.65 10.69 -5.08
N PHE A 49 -1.55 11.11 -4.20
CA PHE A 49 -3.00 11.13 -4.42
C PHE A 49 -3.53 12.53 -4.24
N SER A 50 -4.40 12.93 -5.16
CA SER A 50 -5.24 14.11 -5.00
C SER A 50 -6.25 13.89 -3.86
N PRO A 51 -6.73 14.95 -3.18
CA PRO A 51 -7.83 14.85 -2.23
C PRO A 51 -9.06 14.19 -2.86
N PRO A 52 -9.91 13.48 -2.07
CA PRO A 52 -11.07 12.79 -2.62
C PRO A 52 -12.12 13.78 -3.14
N GLU A 53 -12.63 13.49 -4.33
CA GLU A 53 -13.79 14.14 -4.91
C GLU A 53 -15.06 13.42 -4.46
N VAL A 54 -16.09 14.18 -4.10
CA VAL A 54 -17.36 13.64 -3.56
C VAL A 54 -18.50 14.17 -4.41
N VAL A 55 -19.21 13.26 -5.09
CA VAL A 55 -20.33 13.59 -5.96
C VAL A 55 -21.55 12.82 -5.49
N GLU A 56 -22.71 13.46 -5.45
CA GLU A 56 -23.96 12.79 -5.15
C GLU A 56 -24.55 12.16 -6.42
N ASP A 57 -24.98 10.89 -6.33
CA ASP A 57 -25.66 10.19 -7.41
C ASP A 57 -27.17 10.47 -7.44
N GLU A 58 -27.84 9.95 -8.47
CA GLU A 58 -29.30 10.13 -8.65
C GLU A 58 -30.13 9.44 -7.56
N GLN A 59 -29.54 8.49 -6.82
CA GLN A 59 -30.17 7.76 -5.73
C GLN A 59 -29.92 8.41 -4.36
N GLY A 60 -29.15 9.49 -4.31
CA GLY A 60 -28.83 10.25 -3.11
C GLY A 60 -27.68 9.65 -2.28
N TYR A 61 -26.89 8.74 -2.84
CA TYR A 61 -25.63 8.29 -2.23
C TYR A 61 -24.45 9.12 -2.73
N LEU A 62 -23.32 9.02 -2.02
CA LEU A 62 -22.09 9.66 -2.42
C LEU A 62 -21.19 8.68 -3.18
N SER A 63 -20.79 9.07 -4.38
CA SER A 63 -19.70 8.44 -5.12
C SER A 63 -18.39 9.16 -4.80
N ILE A 64 -17.34 8.37 -4.50
CA ILE A 64 -16.04 8.87 -4.06
C ILE A 64 -15.01 8.63 -5.15
N GLY A 65 -14.38 9.69 -5.64
CA GLY A 65 -13.32 9.66 -6.64
C GLY A 65 -11.96 10.07 -6.09
N VAL A 66 -10.89 9.52 -6.66
CA VAL A 66 -9.52 10.01 -6.52
C VAL A 66 -8.88 9.90 -7.90
N SER A 67 -8.30 10.98 -8.41
CA SER A 67 -7.80 11.07 -9.79
C SER A 67 -6.82 9.97 -10.17
N GLU A 68 -5.96 9.57 -9.24
CA GLU A 68 -4.94 8.55 -9.47
C GLU A 68 -5.43 7.12 -9.20
N ALA A 69 -6.63 6.94 -8.64
CA ALA A 69 -7.21 5.62 -8.48
C ALA A 69 -7.63 5.05 -9.85
N ASN A 70 -7.28 3.80 -10.11
CA ASN A 70 -7.50 3.13 -11.40
C ASN A 70 -8.50 1.97 -11.32
N THR A 71 -9.05 1.72 -10.14
CA THR A 71 -10.11 0.75 -9.92
C THR A 71 -10.90 1.11 -8.65
N ALA A 72 -11.81 0.24 -8.21
CA ALA A 72 -12.61 0.43 -7.02
C ALA A 72 -12.81 -0.89 -6.27
N LEU A 73 -13.25 -0.82 -5.01
CA LEU A 73 -13.76 -1.99 -4.30
C LEU A 73 -15.09 -2.43 -4.94
N VAL A 74 -15.20 -3.73 -5.20
CA VAL A 74 -16.31 -4.33 -5.97
C VAL A 74 -17.04 -5.42 -5.19
N PHE A 75 -16.89 -5.45 -3.87
CA PHE A 75 -17.58 -6.42 -3.02
C PHE A 75 -19.05 -6.00 -2.88
N PRO A 76 -20.01 -6.84 -3.33
CA PRO A 76 -21.41 -6.45 -3.37
C PRO A 76 -21.95 -6.03 -1.99
N GLY A 77 -22.60 -4.88 -1.97
CA GLY A 77 -23.17 -4.25 -0.80
C GLY A 77 -22.20 -3.61 0.19
N GLU A 78 -20.89 -3.66 -0.08
CA GLU A 78 -19.89 -2.93 0.68
C GLU A 78 -19.70 -1.51 0.09
N PRO A 79 -19.15 -0.55 0.85
CA PRO A 79 -18.87 0.79 0.33
C PRO A 79 -17.97 0.75 -0.91
N LYS A 80 -18.43 1.34 -2.00
CA LYS A 80 -17.64 1.50 -3.23
C LYS A 80 -16.63 2.62 -3.03
N LEU A 81 -15.36 2.26 -2.88
CA LEU A 81 -14.26 3.19 -2.64
C LEU A 81 -13.20 3.09 -3.72
N PRO A 82 -12.53 4.20 -4.07
CA PRO A 82 -11.47 4.22 -5.06
C PRO A 82 -10.23 3.46 -4.56
N VAL A 83 -9.60 2.72 -5.48
CA VAL A 83 -8.43 1.88 -5.22
C VAL A 83 -7.34 2.19 -6.23
N PHE A 84 -6.10 2.28 -5.76
CA PHE A 84 -4.93 2.30 -6.62
C PHE A 84 -4.34 0.91 -6.69
N SER A 85 -4.42 0.29 -7.86
CA SER A 85 -3.85 -1.03 -8.13
C SER A 85 -2.56 -0.90 -8.94
N LYS A 86 -1.50 -1.59 -8.51
CA LYS A 86 -0.24 -1.70 -9.24
C LYS A 86 0.19 -3.16 -9.33
N THR A 87 0.41 -3.62 -10.55
CA THR A 87 0.97 -4.94 -10.83
C THR A 87 2.46 -4.81 -11.10
N ILE A 88 3.24 -5.68 -10.47
CA ILE A 88 4.71 -5.75 -10.58
C ILE A 88 5.07 -7.13 -11.09
N GLU A 89 5.92 -7.18 -12.11
CA GLU A 89 6.50 -8.41 -12.64
C GLU A 89 7.81 -8.72 -11.90
N LEU A 90 7.91 -9.92 -11.38
CA LEU A 90 9.11 -10.44 -10.71
C LEU A 90 9.57 -11.73 -11.42
N PRO A 91 10.86 -12.09 -11.33
CA PRO A 91 11.33 -13.37 -11.84
C PRO A 91 10.49 -14.53 -11.29
N ILE A 92 10.13 -15.48 -12.16
CA ILE A 92 9.36 -16.66 -11.75
C ILE A 92 10.07 -17.40 -10.61
N GLY A 93 9.30 -17.82 -9.60
CA GLY A 93 9.85 -18.47 -8.40
C GLY A 93 10.39 -17.51 -7.34
N SER A 94 10.27 -16.20 -7.53
CA SER A 94 10.57 -15.22 -6.48
C SER A 94 9.70 -15.45 -5.23
N LYS A 95 10.27 -15.19 -4.05
CA LYS A 95 9.57 -15.30 -2.77
C LYS A 95 9.44 -13.94 -2.12
N ILE A 96 8.21 -13.47 -1.93
CA ILE A 96 7.94 -12.22 -1.23
C ILE A 96 8.30 -12.39 0.25
N LYS A 97 9.16 -11.52 0.76
CA LYS A 97 9.58 -11.50 2.17
C LYS A 97 8.77 -10.50 2.96
N SER A 98 8.50 -9.32 2.39
CA SER A 98 7.66 -8.31 3.01
C SER A 98 7.13 -7.31 1.98
N VAL A 99 5.93 -6.79 2.23
CA VAL A 99 5.38 -5.62 1.56
C VAL A 99 5.05 -4.61 2.64
N ASN A 100 5.71 -3.45 2.62
CA ASN A 100 5.47 -2.37 3.57
C ASN A 100 4.95 -1.15 2.81
N VAL A 101 3.85 -0.60 3.31
CA VAL A 101 3.25 0.64 2.80
C VAL A 101 3.19 1.63 3.95
N VAL A 102 3.89 2.74 3.79
CA VAL A 102 3.92 3.84 4.75
C VAL A 102 3.16 5.01 4.14
N THR A 103 2.21 5.58 4.88
CA THR A 103 1.43 6.73 4.44
C THR A 103 2.03 8.02 5.00
N SER A 104 1.81 9.13 4.32
CA SER A 104 1.95 10.45 4.93
C SER A 104 0.92 10.64 6.06
N SER A 105 0.88 11.85 6.64
CA SER A 105 -0.26 12.27 7.46
C SER A 105 -1.58 12.00 6.74
N CYS A 106 -2.56 11.48 7.49
CA CYS A 106 -3.91 11.28 7.00
C CYS A 106 -4.80 12.44 7.43
N GLU A 107 -5.76 12.78 6.58
CA GLU A 107 -6.77 13.79 6.84
C GLU A 107 -8.15 13.15 6.93
N ASN A 108 -9.07 13.82 7.62
CA ASN A 108 -10.46 13.39 7.73
C ASN A 108 -11.36 14.40 7.02
N LEU A 109 -12.28 13.89 6.21
CA LEU A 109 -13.34 14.65 5.56
C LEU A 109 -14.69 14.11 6.07
N VAL A 110 -15.47 14.96 6.72
CA VAL A 110 -16.85 14.64 7.11
C VAL A 110 -17.74 14.79 5.88
N VAL A 111 -18.56 13.78 5.60
CA VAL A 111 -19.48 13.77 4.48
C VAL A 111 -20.93 13.84 4.97
N SER A 112 -21.81 14.43 4.15
CA SER A 112 -23.20 14.72 4.53
C SER A 112 -24.14 13.53 4.37
N LYS A 113 -23.75 12.54 3.56
CA LYS A 113 -24.57 11.39 3.15
C LYS A 113 -23.71 10.12 3.13
N THR A 114 -24.38 8.99 2.95
CA THR A 114 -23.77 7.66 2.94
C THR A 114 -23.07 7.40 1.61
N VAL A 115 -21.89 6.77 1.64
CA VAL A 115 -21.19 6.33 0.42
C VAL A 115 -21.96 5.20 -0.27
N GLU A 116 -22.03 5.23 -1.60
CA GLU A 116 -22.78 4.26 -2.40
C GLU A 116 -22.32 2.81 -2.11
N PRO A 117 -23.25 1.86 -1.90
CA PRO A 117 -22.92 0.44 -1.83
C PRO A 117 -22.67 -0.09 -3.24
N VAL A 118 -21.76 -1.06 -3.38
CA VAL A 118 -21.58 -1.77 -4.65
C VAL A 118 -22.86 -2.55 -4.98
N PRO A 119 -23.45 -2.41 -6.19
CA PRO A 119 -24.66 -3.14 -6.56
C PRO A 119 -24.40 -4.65 -6.64
N LEU A 120 -25.45 -5.46 -6.45
CA LEU A 120 -25.34 -6.90 -6.69
C LEU A 120 -25.03 -7.19 -8.17
N PRO A 121 -24.27 -8.26 -8.48
CA PRO A 121 -24.05 -8.69 -9.85
C PRO A 121 -25.38 -9.00 -10.53
N GLN A 122 -25.54 -8.57 -11.78
CA GLN A 122 -26.75 -8.78 -12.56
C GLN A 122 -26.42 -9.47 -13.87
N SER A 123 -27.28 -10.42 -14.28
CA SER A 123 -27.17 -11.04 -15.59
C SER A 123 -27.41 -10.03 -16.69
N TYR A 124 -26.62 -10.12 -17.75
CA TYR A 124 -26.76 -9.28 -18.94
C TYR A 124 -28.19 -9.39 -19.51
N GLY A 125 -28.86 -8.25 -19.71
CA GLY A 125 -30.22 -8.18 -20.26
C GLY A 125 -31.34 -8.07 -19.23
N MET A 126 -31.08 -8.19 -17.93
CA MET A 126 -32.05 -7.76 -16.90
C MET A 126 -32.04 -6.23 -16.77
N SER A 127 -33.23 -5.63 -16.70
CA SER A 127 -33.41 -4.20 -16.45
C SER A 127 -33.77 -3.95 -14.98
N GLY A 128 -33.21 -2.87 -14.42
CA GLY A 128 -33.43 -2.43 -13.04
C GLY A 128 -32.30 -2.82 -12.09
N MET A 129 -31.89 -1.90 -11.22
CA MET A 129 -30.91 -2.15 -10.17
C MET A 129 -31.44 -3.25 -9.23
N PRO A 130 -30.66 -4.31 -8.93
CA PRO A 130 -31.04 -5.28 -7.91
C PRO A 130 -31.36 -4.56 -6.60
N LYS A 131 -32.59 -4.70 -6.10
CA LYS A 131 -32.99 -4.15 -4.79
C LYS A 131 -32.48 -5.06 -3.68
N GLY A 132 -31.96 -4.43 -2.62
CA GLY A 132 -31.45 -5.12 -1.44
C GLY A 132 -30.02 -5.58 -1.65
N GLY A 133 -29.08 -4.87 -1.02
CA GLY A 133 -27.66 -5.16 -1.18
C GLY A 133 -26.83 -4.14 -0.44
N VAL A 134 -27.19 -3.82 0.81
CA VAL A 134 -26.32 -3.05 1.71
C VAL A 134 -25.82 -4.03 2.76
N ASN A 135 -24.50 -4.14 2.90
CA ASN A 135 -23.88 -4.97 3.91
C ASN A 135 -23.95 -4.24 5.27
N THR A 136 -24.95 -4.57 6.08
CA THR A 136 -25.17 -3.94 7.39
C THR A 136 -24.01 -4.17 8.36
N GLU A 137 -23.26 -5.27 8.24
CA GLU A 137 -22.08 -5.53 9.07
C GLU A 137 -20.96 -4.50 8.87
N ILE A 138 -20.96 -3.81 7.73
CA ILE A 138 -20.05 -2.69 7.43
C ILE A 138 -20.74 -1.37 7.73
N TYR A 139 -21.93 -1.14 7.17
CA TYR A 139 -22.61 0.16 7.24
C TYR A 139 -23.09 0.55 8.64
N GLU A 140 -23.33 -0.42 9.53
CA GLU A 140 -23.71 -0.15 10.93
C GLU A 140 -22.50 -0.23 11.88
N ASN A 141 -21.29 -0.41 11.34
CA ASN A 141 -20.08 -0.58 12.12
C ASN A 141 -19.27 0.71 12.21
N ASN A 142 -18.97 1.14 13.43
CA ASN A 142 -18.17 2.34 13.69
C ASN A 142 -16.66 2.07 13.53
N ARG A 143 -16.25 1.61 12.34
CA ARG A 143 -14.84 1.33 11.98
C ARG A 143 -14.57 1.79 10.56
N PHE A 144 -13.31 2.07 10.26
CA PHE A 144 -12.90 2.42 8.90
C PHE A 144 -12.82 1.17 8.03
N TYR A 145 -13.56 1.18 6.93
CA TYR A 145 -13.54 0.21 5.85
C TYR A 145 -12.80 0.75 4.60
N PRO A 146 -12.01 -0.05 3.89
CA PRO A 146 -11.52 -1.37 4.29
C PRO A 146 -10.69 -1.29 5.59
N PRO A 147 -10.43 -2.38 6.33
CA PRO A 147 -9.75 -2.35 7.63
C PRO A 147 -8.23 -2.12 7.53
N THR A 148 -7.62 -2.43 6.39
CA THR A 148 -6.19 -2.22 6.12
C THR A 148 -5.97 -1.05 5.16
N LEU A 149 -4.71 -0.63 4.97
CA LEU A 149 -4.34 0.41 4.00
C LEU A 149 -4.02 -0.16 2.62
N PHE A 150 -3.73 -1.46 2.56
CA PHE A 150 -3.40 -2.15 1.32
C PHE A 150 -3.72 -3.64 1.47
N SER A 151 -3.73 -4.33 0.34
CA SER A 151 -3.64 -5.79 0.24
C SER A 151 -2.75 -6.14 -0.96
N TYR A 152 -2.22 -7.35 -0.99
CA TYR A 152 -1.53 -7.84 -2.17
C TYR A 152 -1.79 -9.33 -2.37
N HIS A 153 -1.67 -9.78 -3.61
CA HIS A 153 -1.64 -11.18 -3.96
C HIS A 153 -0.57 -11.44 -5.01
N THR A 154 -0.15 -12.69 -5.11
CA THR A 154 0.83 -13.13 -6.11
C THR A 154 0.24 -14.23 -6.98
N GLY A 155 0.55 -14.21 -8.28
CA GLY A 155 0.15 -15.24 -9.23
C GLY A 155 1.23 -15.47 -10.29
N ALA A 156 1.42 -16.72 -10.70
CA ALA A 156 2.30 -17.02 -11.83
C ALA A 156 1.56 -16.78 -13.15
N GLY A 157 2.27 -16.24 -14.14
CA GLY A 157 1.70 -15.97 -15.46
C GLY A 157 2.78 -15.91 -16.54
N VAL A 158 2.39 -15.42 -17.70
CA VAL A 158 3.27 -15.18 -18.85
C VAL A 158 3.16 -13.70 -19.22
N ASP A 159 4.30 -13.02 -19.33
CA ASP A 159 4.34 -11.60 -19.71
C ASP A 159 4.08 -11.38 -21.21
N SER A 160 4.08 -10.11 -21.64
CA SER A 160 3.88 -9.75 -23.05
C SER A 160 4.98 -10.25 -23.99
N GLU A 161 6.15 -10.61 -23.45
CA GLU A 161 7.29 -11.15 -24.20
C GLU A 161 7.30 -12.69 -24.23
N GLY A 162 6.37 -13.34 -23.53
CA GLY A 162 6.28 -14.80 -23.47
C GLY A 162 7.09 -15.43 -22.34
N ASN A 163 7.66 -14.65 -21.43
CA ASN A 163 8.41 -15.18 -20.29
C ASN A 163 7.47 -15.55 -19.14
N HIS A 164 7.77 -16.65 -18.46
CA HIS A 164 7.11 -16.95 -17.19
C HIS A 164 7.56 -15.97 -16.11
N VAL A 165 6.60 -15.31 -15.47
CA VAL A 165 6.84 -14.32 -14.42
C VAL A 165 5.95 -14.57 -13.21
N LEU A 166 6.35 -14.04 -12.07
CA LEU A 166 5.50 -13.91 -10.91
C LEU A 166 4.93 -12.50 -10.89
N TYR A 167 3.61 -12.39 -11.03
CA TYR A 167 2.88 -11.15 -10.82
C TYR A 167 2.64 -10.92 -9.33
N LEU A 168 2.99 -9.74 -8.83
CA LEU A 168 2.52 -9.21 -7.55
C LEU A 168 1.54 -8.08 -7.85
N SER A 169 0.28 -8.28 -7.50
CA SER A 169 -0.76 -7.26 -7.62
C SER A 169 -1.01 -6.63 -6.26
N LEU A 170 -0.60 -5.38 -6.12
CA LEU A 170 -0.72 -4.57 -4.92
C LEU A 170 -1.91 -3.62 -5.06
N GLN A 171 -2.85 -3.67 -4.14
CA GLN A 171 -3.95 -2.72 -4.02
C GLN A 171 -3.72 -1.81 -2.82
N ILE A 172 -3.74 -0.51 -3.05
CA ILE A 172 -3.64 0.53 -2.01
C ILE A 172 -4.99 1.21 -1.91
N TYR A 173 -5.42 1.47 -0.67
CA TYR A 173 -6.69 2.10 -0.33
C TYR A 173 -6.45 3.55 0.11
N PRO A 174 -6.35 4.50 -0.84
CA PRO A 174 -6.04 5.90 -0.53
C PRO A 174 -7.12 6.57 0.31
N VAL A 175 -8.36 6.06 0.24
CA VAL A 175 -9.52 6.53 1.00
C VAL A 175 -10.15 5.36 1.74
N ARG A 176 -10.48 5.58 3.02
CA ARG A 176 -11.19 4.64 3.88
C ARG A 176 -12.39 5.34 4.51
N TYR A 177 -13.51 4.66 4.62
CA TYR A 177 -14.77 5.24 5.07
C TYR A 177 -15.21 4.64 6.40
N ASN A 178 -15.64 5.49 7.34
CA ASN A 178 -16.37 5.08 8.53
C ASN A 178 -17.86 5.42 8.33
N PRO A 179 -18.73 4.41 8.14
CA PRO A 179 -20.14 4.64 7.85
C PRO A 179 -20.92 5.32 8.98
N VAL A 180 -20.76 4.85 10.22
CA VAL A 180 -21.50 5.40 11.38
C VAL A 180 -21.15 6.87 11.63
N ARG A 181 -19.90 7.24 11.40
CA ARG A 181 -19.43 8.63 11.61
C ARG A 181 -19.59 9.50 10.36
N ASN A 182 -19.89 8.93 9.20
CA ASN A 182 -19.82 9.58 7.91
C ASN A 182 -18.50 10.34 7.71
N VAL A 183 -17.37 9.65 7.90
CA VAL A 183 -16.03 10.23 7.76
C VAL A 183 -15.22 9.43 6.75
N LEU A 184 -14.68 10.12 5.77
CA LEU A 184 -13.60 9.63 4.92
C LEU A 184 -12.26 9.97 5.57
N LYS A 185 -11.39 8.98 5.70
CA LYS A 185 -9.99 9.17 6.03
C LYS A 185 -9.17 8.92 4.78
N TYR A 186 -8.37 9.89 4.37
CA TYR A 186 -7.56 9.79 3.16
C TYR A 186 -6.09 10.14 3.41
N THR A 187 -5.22 9.65 2.52
CA THR A 187 -3.79 9.98 2.50
C THR A 187 -3.41 10.55 1.14
N GLN A 188 -2.51 11.54 1.13
CA GLN A 188 -2.04 12.19 -0.09
C GLN A 188 -0.76 11.55 -0.64
N LYS A 189 -0.05 10.73 0.14
CA LYS A 189 1.16 10.07 -0.31
C LYS A 189 1.35 8.73 0.38
N VAL A 190 1.80 7.75 -0.40
CA VAL A 190 2.28 6.48 0.10
C VAL A 190 3.68 6.20 -0.43
N ASP A 191 4.50 5.60 0.43
CA ASP A 191 5.81 5.07 0.12
C ASP A 191 5.75 3.55 0.31
N VAL A 192 6.08 2.82 -0.75
CA VAL A 192 5.98 1.37 -0.81
C VAL A 192 7.37 0.77 -0.91
N SER A 193 7.62 -0.29 -0.12
CA SER A 193 8.82 -1.12 -0.22
C SER A 193 8.43 -2.60 -0.22
N ILE A 194 8.92 -3.32 -1.22
CA ILE A 194 8.69 -4.74 -1.43
C ILE A 194 10.04 -5.42 -1.37
N SER A 195 10.24 -6.27 -0.36
CA SER A 195 11.40 -7.15 -0.28
C SER A 195 11.03 -8.52 -0.80
N TYR A 196 11.85 -9.05 -1.69
CA TYR A 196 11.72 -10.39 -2.23
C TYR A 196 13.07 -11.07 -2.36
N GLN A 197 13.05 -12.38 -2.47
CA GLN A 197 14.22 -13.18 -2.80
C GLN A 197 14.02 -13.73 -4.22
N ALA A 198 14.91 -13.35 -5.13
CA ALA A 198 14.94 -13.93 -6.48
C ALA A 198 15.34 -15.41 -6.43
N PRO A 199 14.95 -16.22 -7.42
CA PRO A 199 15.40 -17.61 -7.51
C PRO A 199 16.93 -17.66 -7.67
N SER A 200 17.60 -18.54 -6.94
CA SER A 200 19.06 -18.72 -6.97
C SER A 200 19.58 -19.35 -8.27
N SER A 201 18.69 -19.79 -9.17
CA SER A 201 19.03 -20.38 -10.45
C SER A 201 17.96 -20.05 -11.49
N LEU A 202 18.30 -19.25 -12.51
CA LEU A 202 17.53 -19.12 -13.76
C LEU A 202 17.71 -20.35 -14.67
N SER A 203 17.95 -21.54 -14.11
CA SER A 203 18.20 -22.74 -14.90
C SER A 203 16.89 -23.36 -15.41
N THR A 204 16.51 -22.92 -16.61
CA THR A 204 15.92 -23.78 -17.65
C THR A 204 14.47 -24.26 -17.40
N LEU A 205 13.49 -23.36 -17.60
CA LEU A 205 12.16 -23.78 -18.10
C LEU A 205 12.13 -23.91 -19.64
N ASN A 206 13.22 -23.57 -20.34
CA ASN A 206 13.43 -23.93 -21.74
C ASN A 206 14.07 -25.32 -21.86
N LYS A 207 13.24 -26.38 -21.78
CA LYS A 207 13.38 -27.69 -22.47
C LYS A 207 12.74 -28.82 -21.66
N LYS A 208 11.40 -28.87 -21.67
CA LYS A 208 10.68 -30.15 -21.82
C LYS A 208 9.27 -29.87 -22.34
N THR A 209 9.13 -29.75 -23.66
CA THR A 209 7.89 -30.15 -24.32
C THR A 209 7.73 -31.64 -24.06
N SER A 210 7.10 -31.99 -22.94
CA SER A 210 6.53 -33.31 -22.76
C SER A 210 5.23 -33.30 -23.55
N VAL A 211 5.26 -33.93 -24.71
CA VAL A 211 4.07 -34.38 -25.42
C VAL A 211 3.26 -35.16 -24.39
N CYS A 212 2.07 -34.66 -24.02
CA CYS A 212 1.13 -35.45 -23.26
C CYS A 212 0.55 -36.49 -24.23
N ASP A 213 0.94 -37.75 -24.02
CA ASP A 213 0.24 -38.91 -24.55
C ASP A 213 -1.22 -38.84 -24.11
N LEU A 214 -2.09 -38.45 -25.04
CA LEU A 214 -3.53 -38.66 -24.93
C LEU A 214 -3.79 -40.09 -25.40
N VAL A 215 -3.85 -41.03 -24.45
CA VAL A 215 -4.45 -42.34 -24.70
C VAL A 215 -5.95 -42.09 -24.89
N ILE A 216 -6.42 -42.29 -26.11
CA ILE A 216 -7.85 -42.47 -26.44
C ILE A 216 -8.19 -43.94 -26.22
#